data_AF-C9SUV4-F1
#
_entry.id   AF-C9SUV4-F1
#
_cell.length_a   1.000
_cell.length_b   1.000
_cell.length_c   1.000
_cell.angle_alpha   90.00
_cell.angle_beta   90.00
_cell.angle_gamma   90.00
#
_symmetry.space_group_name_H-M   'P 1'
#
loop_
_entity.id
_entity.type
_entity.pdbx_description
1 polymer ?
#
loop_
_entity_poly.entity_id
_entity_poly.type
_entity_poly.pdbx_seq_one_letter_code
_entity_poly.pdbx_strand_id
1 'polypeptide(L)'
;MAPAALTAEQYPPSLKQAERDDLIQTIKDWSIGHGLAVRPQPSVVSSDVDPKSMLAINVPVTLFPSPFPRQCFEQARTVQKTYNELYAAISRDEEFLADAVNEVRDGDEFTTSLWDIHLKVKEEGYTQNLSLGLFRSDYLVHQDEEGQRQVKQVEFNTIAASFGGLSSQTSLLHKYSYH
;
A
#
# COMPACT_ATOMS: atom_id res chain seq x y z
N MET A 1 -25.54 20.41 -10.94
CA MET A 1 -24.69 21.53 -10.46
C MET A 1 -23.44 20.91 -9.89
N ALA A 2 -22.25 21.16 -10.45
CA ALA A 2 -21.01 20.68 -9.84
C ALA A 2 -20.88 21.34 -8.46
N PRO A 3 -20.60 20.59 -7.38
CA PRO A 3 -20.37 21.21 -6.09
C PRO A 3 -19.18 22.17 -6.20
N ALA A 4 -19.31 23.35 -5.59
CA ALA A 4 -18.23 24.30 -5.49
C ALA A 4 -16.99 23.62 -4.90
N ALA A 5 -15.81 23.88 -5.45
CA ALA A 5 -14.57 23.31 -4.96
C ALA A 5 -14.38 23.69 -3.48
N LEU A 6 -14.46 22.70 -2.59
CA LEU A 6 -14.16 22.89 -1.16
C LEU A 6 -12.75 23.44 -1.02
N THR A 7 -12.58 24.53 -0.27
CA THR A 7 -11.24 25.03 0.08
C THR A 7 -10.56 24.04 1.03
N ALA A 8 -9.23 24.06 1.11
CA ALA A 8 -8.48 23.16 2.00
C ALA A 8 -8.89 23.31 3.49
N GLU A 9 -9.44 24.45 3.89
CA GLU A 9 -9.93 24.72 5.25
C GLU A 9 -11.32 24.13 5.55
N GLN A 10 -12.07 23.73 4.52
CA GLN A 10 -13.43 23.18 4.66
C GLN A 10 -13.47 21.67 4.41
N TYR A 11 -12.31 21.01 4.44
CA TYR A 11 -12.17 19.60 4.17
C TYR A 11 -11.68 18.82 5.41
N PRO A 12 -12.30 17.67 5.75
CA PRO A 12 -13.49 17.09 5.12
C PRO A 12 -14.75 17.93 5.40
N PRO A 13 -15.78 17.86 4.55
CA PRO A 13 -17.00 18.63 4.75
C PRO A 13 -17.69 18.20 6.06
N SER A 14 -18.27 19.18 6.76
CA SER A 14 -19.11 18.91 7.92
C SER A 14 -20.46 18.36 7.47
N LEU A 15 -20.82 17.17 7.96
CA LEU A 15 -22.10 16.51 7.66
C LEU A 15 -23.04 16.59 8.86
N LYS A 16 -24.33 16.76 8.61
CA LYS A 16 -25.38 16.43 9.59
C LYS A 16 -25.37 14.93 9.84
N GLN A 17 -25.90 14.51 10.99
CA GLN A 17 -25.93 13.10 11.37
C GLN A 17 -26.62 12.22 10.31
N ALA A 18 -27.78 12.64 9.79
CA ALA A 18 -28.49 11.90 8.76
C ALA A 18 -27.69 11.75 7.45
N GLU A 19 -26.97 12.81 7.03
CA GLU A 19 -26.13 12.78 5.82
C GLU A 19 -24.93 11.85 6.01
N ARG A 20 -24.34 11.84 7.22
CA ARG A 20 -23.26 10.91 7.56
C ARG A 20 -23.74 9.46 7.53
N ASP A 21 -24.89 9.17 8.12
CA ASP A 21 -25.43 7.81 8.20
C ASP A 21 -25.78 7.27 6.81
N ASP A 22 -26.38 8.10 5.96
CA ASP A 22 -26.67 7.78 4.56
C ASP A 22 -25.40 7.50 3.73
N LEU A 23 -24.36 8.32 3.91
CA LEU A 23 -23.06 8.10 3.28
C LEU A 23 -22.40 6.80 3.75
N ILE A 24 -22.44 6.50 5.05
CA ILE A 24 -21.92 5.23 5.60
C ILE A 24 -22.65 4.04 4.99
N GLN A 25 -23.98 4.11 4.89
CA GLN A 25 -24.79 3.05 4.30
C GLN A 25 -24.44 2.86 2.82
N THR A 26 -24.37 3.95 2.07
CA THR A 26 -23.97 3.96 0.66
C THR A 26 -22.60 3.32 0.44
N ILE A 27 -21.61 3.65 1.28
CA ILE A 27 -20.26 3.08 1.19
C ILE A 27 -20.27 1.57 1.46
N LYS A 28 -21.03 1.12 2.46
CA LYS A 28 -21.14 -0.31 2.81
C LYS A 28 -21.78 -1.09 1.67
N ASP A 29 -22.89 -0.60 1.13
CA ASP A 29 -23.62 -1.25 0.04
C ASP A 29 -22.78 -1.30 -1.23
N TRP A 30 -22.12 -0.19 -1.58
CA TRP A 30 -21.20 -0.15 -2.72
C TRP A 30 -20.06 -1.16 -2.55
N SER A 31 -19.46 -1.21 -1.36
CA SER A 31 -18.33 -2.10 -1.07
C SER A 31 -18.69 -3.57 -1.26
N ILE A 32 -19.87 -3.99 -0.78
CA ILE A 32 -20.36 -5.36 -0.97
C ILE A 32 -20.65 -5.64 -2.44
N GLY A 33 -21.29 -4.70 -3.16
CA GLY A 33 -21.62 -4.85 -4.58
C GLY A 33 -20.41 -4.93 -5.52
N HIS A 34 -19.26 -4.38 -5.11
CA HIS A 34 -18.04 -4.29 -5.94
C HIS A 34 -16.89 -5.15 -5.44
N GLY A 35 -17.12 -5.99 -4.41
CA GLY A 35 -16.10 -6.88 -3.87
C GLY A 35 -14.97 -6.16 -3.13
N LEU A 36 -15.20 -4.94 -2.62
CA LEU A 36 -14.28 -4.25 -1.71
C LEU A 36 -14.42 -4.84 -0.30
N ALA A 37 -14.00 -6.09 -0.15
CA ALA A 37 -14.22 -6.90 1.04
C ALA A 37 -12.96 -7.70 1.45
N VAL A 38 -12.89 -8.04 2.74
CA VAL A 38 -11.84 -8.88 3.34
C VAL A 38 -12.45 -9.91 4.27
N ARG A 39 -11.68 -10.97 4.56
CA ARG A 39 -11.98 -11.86 5.68
C ARG A 39 -11.67 -11.14 6.99
N PRO A 40 -12.58 -11.12 7.97
CA PRO A 40 -12.28 -10.56 9.28
C PRO A 40 -11.18 -11.39 9.96
N GLN A 41 -10.34 -10.73 10.75
CA GLN A 41 -9.44 -11.44 11.65
C GLN A 41 -10.23 -12.06 12.82
N PRO A 42 -9.73 -13.15 13.43
CA PRO A 42 -10.37 -13.75 14.61
C PRO A 42 -10.57 -12.80 15.80
N SER A 43 -9.77 -11.73 15.87
CA SER A 43 -9.90 -10.63 16.85
C SER A 43 -11.12 -9.74 16.64
N VAL A 44 -11.68 -9.72 15.42
CA VAL A 44 -12.85 -8.94 15.03
C VAL A 44 -14.11 -9.80 15.03
N VAL A 45 -14.02 -11.01 14.50
CA VAL A 45 -15.11 -11.99 14.46
C VAL A 45 -14.58 -13.31 14.99
N SER A 46 -15.12 -13.78 16.11
CA SER A 46 -14.65 -15.02 16.73
C SER A 46 -14.95 -16.25 15.87
N SER A 47 -14.19 -17.33 16.10
CA SER A 47 -14.42 -18.62 15.46
C SER A 47 -15.79 -19.23 15.75
N ASP A 48 -16.43 -18.85 16.85
CA ASP A 48 -17.78 -19.33 17.18
C ASP A 48 -18.83 -18.74 16.23
N VAL A 49 -18.60 -17.51 15.74
CA VAL A 49 -19.48 -16.80 14.81
C VAL A 49 -19.15 -17.15 13.35
N ASP A 50 -17.88 -17.32 13.01
CA ASP A 50 -17.43 -17.73 11.67
C ASP A 50 -16.50 -18.96 11.72
N PRO A 51 -17.03 -20.15 12.03
CA PRO A 51 -16.22 -21.36 12.24
C PRO A 51 -15.54 -21.88 10.98
N LYS A 52 -15.98 -21.43 9.79
CA LYS A 52 -15.43 -21.85 8.50
C LYS A 52 -14.63 -20.75 7.80
N SER A 53 -14.42 -19.60 8.45
CA SER A 53 -13.76 -18.44 7.85
C SER A 53 -14.38 -18.01 6.51
N MET A 54 -15.72 -18.13 6.41
CA MET A 54 -16.50 -17.84 5.21
C MET A 54 -17.23 -16.49 5.28
N LEU A 55 -17.15 -15.77 6.38
CA LEU A 55 -17.68 -14.42 6.48
C LEU A 55 -16.75 -13.43 5.76
N ALA A 56 -17.35 -12.41 5.14
CA ALA A 56 -16.65 -11.30 4.53
C ALA A 56 -17.22 -10.00 5.07
N ILE A 57 -16.35 -9.04 5.34
CA ILE A 57 -16.70 -7.69 5.75
C ILE A 57 -16.15 -6.70 4.73
N ASN A 58 -16.74 -5.50 4.63
CA ASN A 58 -16.16 -4.46 3.80
C ASN A 58 -14.75 -4.10 4.29
N VAL A 59 -13.87 -3.74 3.36
CA VAL A 59 -12.54 -3.22 3.72
C VAL A 59 -12.73 -1.94 4.54
N PRO A 60 -11.94 -1.72 5.61
CA PRO A 60 -11.91 -0.42 6.28
C PRO A 60 -11.49 0.66 5.28
N VAL A 61 -12.34 1.67 5.10
CA VAL A 61 -12.10 2.82 4.23
C VAL A 61 -12.32 4.11 4.99
N THR A 62 -11.61 5.17 4.60
CA THR A 62 -11.98 6.52 5.03
C THR A 62 -13.29 6.89 4.36
N LEU A 63 -14.14 7.66 5.03
CA LEU A 63 -15.32 8.24 4.39
C LEU A 63 -14.83 9.04 3.18
N PHE A 64 -14.09 10.11 3.45
CA PHE A 64 -13.57 11.02 2.44
C PHE A 64 -12.13 10.68 2.03
N PRO A 65 -11.71 10.92 0.78
CA PRO A 65 -10.31 10.78 0.37
C PRO A 65 -9.43 11.80 1.09
N SER A 66 -8.29 11.43 1.66
CA SER A 66 -7.42 12.42 2.32
C SER A 66 -6.79 13.38 1.29
N PRO A 67 -6.71 14.70 1.56
CA PRO A 67 -6.02 15.63 0.67
C PRO A 67 -4.53 15.28 0.58
N PHE A 68 -3.99 15.28 -0.62
CA PHE A 68 -2.58 15.02 -0.87
C PHE A 68 -2.00 16.09 -1.82
N PRO A 69 -0.87 16.74 -1.51
CA PRO A 69 -0.30 17.77 -2.37
C PRO A 69 0.04 17.20 -3.75
N ARG A 70 -0.49 17.83 -4.81
CA ARG A 70 -0.27 17.38 -6.19
C ARG A 70 1.22 17.27 -6.54
N GLN A 71 2.03 18.23 -6.12
CA GLN A 71 3.48 18.19 -6.35
C GLN A 71 4.12 16.96 -5.72
N CYS A 72 3.77 16.62 -4.49
CA CYS A 72 4.24 15.43 -3.81
C CYS A 72 3.81 14.14 -4.53
N PHE A 73 2.56 14.09 -5.01
CA PHE A 73 2.05 12.92 -5.75
C PHE A 73 2.86 12.70 -7.04
N GLU A 74 3.10 13.79 -7.78
CA GLU A 74 3.90 13.75 -9.00
C GLU A 74 5.35 13.35 -8.72
N GLN A 75 5.97 13.87 -7.66
CA GLN A 75 7.32 13.47 -7.25
C GLN A 75 7.41 11.96 -6.97
N ALA A 76 6.49 11.39 -6.19
CA ALA A 76 6.47 9.96 -5.91
C ALA A 76 6.23 9.13 -7.18
N ARG A 77 5.35 9.59 -8.07
CA ARG A 77 5.03 8.90 -9.32
C ARG A 77 6.22 8.88 -10.28
N THR A 78 6.92 9.99 -10.45
CA THR A 78 8.00 10.11 -11.44
C THR A 78 9.23 9.29 -11.06
N VAL A 79 9.53 9.15 -9.76
CA VAL A 79 10.70 8.40 -9.28
C VAL A 79 10.51 6.88 -9.32
N GLN A 80 9.28 6.37 -9.41
CA GLN A 80 8.98 4.93 -9.31
C GLN A 80 9.78 4.08 -10.32
N LYS A 81 9.91 4.54 -11.57
CA LYS A 81 10.67 3.80 -12.59
C LYS A 81 12.16 3.72 -12.23
N THR A 82 12.73 4.82 -11.77
CA THR A 82 14.14 4.86 -11.32
C THR A 82 14.36 3.91 -10.14
N TYR A 83 13.45 3.86 -9.17
CA TYR A 83 13.54 2.89 -8.08
C TYR A 83 13.42 1.44 -8.58
N ASN A 84 12.52 1.15 -9.52
CA ASN A 84 12.40 -0.19 -10.09
C ASN A 84 13.73 -0.64 -10.73
N GLU A 85 14.38 0.23 -11.48
CA GLU A 85 15.68 -0.04 -12.11
C GLU A 85 16.79 -0.20 -11.07
N LEU A 86 16.83 0.68 -10.06
CA LEU A 86 17.80 0.62 -8.97
C LEU A 86 17.71 -0.70 -8.20
N TYR A 87 16.52 -1.08 -7.73
CA TYR A 87 16.35 -2.32 -6.97
C TYR A 87 16.58 -3.57 -7.82
N ALA A 88 16.27 -3.53 -9.12
CA ALA A 88 16.63 -4.60 -10.05
C ALA A 88 18.14 -4.68 -10.34
N ALA A 89 18.87 -3.57 -10.25
CA ALA A 89 20.33 -3.57 -10.32
C ALA A 89 20.94 -4.15 -9.04
N ILE A 90 20.50 -3.66 -7.87
CA ILE A 90 20.92 -4.16 -6.56
C ILE A 90 20.68 -5.67 -6.44
N SER A 91 19.54 -6.18 -6.90
CA SER A 91 19.23 -7.62 -6.82
C SER A 91 20.18 -8.52 -7.65
N ARG A 92 21.00 -7.93 -8.53
CA ARG A 92 21.99 -8.63 -9.37
C ARG A 92 23.42 -8.39 -8.90
N ASP A 93 23.61 -7.49 -7.94
CA ASP A 93 24.90 -7.18 -7.35
C ASP A 93 25.12 -8.07 -6.13
N GLU A 94 25.63 -9.27 -6.38
CA GLU A 94 25.82 -10.29 -5.35
C GLU A 94 26.84 -9.87 -4.30
N GLU A 95 27.92 -9.18 -4.70
CA GLU A 95 28.95 -8.71 -3.78
C GLU A 95 28.37 -7.69 -2.81
N PHE A 96 27.63 -6.70 -3.33
CA PHE A 96 26.92 -5.73 -2.51
C PHE A 96 25.94 -6.39 -1.53
N LEU A 97 25.15 -7.36 -1.99
CA LEU A 97 24.19 -8.05 -1.14
C LEU A 97 24.88 -8.93 -0.08
N ALA A 98 25.97 -9.61 -0.45
CA ALA A 98 26.74 -10.44 0.48
C ALA A 98 27.31 -9.59 1.62
N ASP A 99 27.89 -8.44 1.29
CA ASP A 99 28.43 -7.50 2.27
C ASP A 99 27.32 -7.01 3.22
N ALA A 100 26.18 -6.59 2.68
CA ALA A 100 25.04 -6.13 3.48
C ALA A 100 24.48 -7.23 4.41
N VAL A 101 24.40 -8.48 3.95
CA VAL A 101 23.97 -9.61 4.79
C VAL A 101 25.00 -9.92 5.88
N ASN A 102 26.29 -9.86 5.56
CA ASN A 102 27.35 -10.13 6.53
C ASN A 102 27.35 -9.13 7.70
N GLU A 103 26.95 -7.87 7.47
CA GLU A 103 26.81 -6.87 8.55
C GLU A 103 25.76 -7.24 9.60
N VAL A 104 24.74 -8.02 9.24
CA VAL A 104 23.62 -8.39 10.13
C VAL A 104 23.62 -9.86 10.55
N ARG A 105 24.57 -10.65 10.04
CA ARG A 105 24.59 -12.12 10.14
C ARG A 105 24.53 -12.64 11.57
N ASP A 106 25.17 -11.95 12.52
CA ASP A 106 25.23 -12.38 13.93
C ASP A 106 23.95 -12.07 14.72
N GLY A 107 23.04 -11.26 14.16
CA GLY A 107 21.83 -10.78 14.85
C GLY A 107 20.50 -11.06 14.14
N ASP A 108 20.53 -11.41 12.85
CA ASP A 108 19.33 -11.66 12.04
C ASP A 108 19.40 -13.03 11.34
N GLU A 109 18.88 -14.05 12.03
CA GLU A 109 18.78 -15.42 11.51
C GLU A 109 17.86 -15.51 10.29
N PHE A 110 16.81 -14.68 10.23
CA PHE A 110 15.85 -14.69 9.13
C PHE A 110 16.51 -14.23 7.84
N THR A 111 17.18 -13.08 7.86
CA THR A 111 17.93 -12.56 6.70
C THR A 111 19.05 -13.52 6.28
N THR A 112 19.79 -14.07 7.26
CA THR A 112 20.85 -15.06 6.98
C THR A 112 20.29 -16.30 6.28
N SER A 113 19.14 -16.80 6.72
CA SER A 113 18.49 -17.97 6.12
C SER A 113 18.04 -17.70 4.67
N LEU A 114 17.54 -16.49 4.37
CA LEU A 114 17.20 -16.10 2.99
C LEU A 114 18.44 -16.09 2.09
N TRP A 115 19.56 -15.62 2.60
CA TRP A 115 20.84 -15.61 1.87
C TRP A 115 21.38 -17.02 1.63
N ASP A 116 21.32 -17.90 2.63
CA ASP A 116 21.75 -19.29 2.48
C ASP A 116 20.91 -20.04 1.42
N ILE A 117 19.61 -19.76 1.35
CA ILE A 117 18.75 -20.27 0.26
C ILE A 117 19.23 -19.75 -1.09
N HIS A 118 19.54 -18.45 -1.21
CA HIS A 118 20.06 -17.88 -2.45
C HIS A 118 21.35 -18.58 -2.91
N LEU A 119 22.33 -18.76 -2.00
CA LEU A 119 23.59 -19.44 -2.31
C LEU A 119 23.37 -20.88 -2.80
N LYS A 120 22.45 -21.61 -2.17
CA LYS A 120 22.12 -22.98 -2.56
C LYS A 120 21.50 -23.05 -3.95
N VAL A 121 20.55 -22.16 -4.26
CA VAL A 121 19.95 -22.07 -5.60
C VAL A 121 20.99 -21.70 -6.66
N LYS A 122 21.96 -20.85 -6.31
CA LYS A 122 23.07 -20.50 -7.19
C LYS A 122 23.97 -21.70 -7.48
N GLU A 123 24.33 -22.49 -6.46
CA GLU A 123 25.17 -23.69 -6.61
C GLU A 123 24.51 -24.72 -7.54
N GLU A 124 23.19 -24.90 -7.43
CA GLU A 124 22.40 -25.78 -8.30
C GLU A 124 22.28 -25.22 -9.74
N GLY A 125 22.43 -23.91 -9.90
CA GLY A 125 22.31 -23.17 -11.16
C GLY A 125 20.90 -22.64 -11.38
N TYR A 126 20.80 -21.35 -11.76
CA TYR A 126 19.51 -20.72 -12.04
C TYR A 126 18.85 -21.31 -13.30
N THR A 127 17.63 -21.82 -13.14
CA THR A 127 16.86 -22.43 -14.23
C THR A 127 15.98 -21.44 -15.00
N GLN A 128 15.71 -20.28 -14.42
CA GLN A 128 14.86 -19.23 -14.99
C GLN A 128 15.70 -18.00 -15.34
N ASN A 129 15.71 -17.62 -16.62
CA ASN A 129 16.48 -16.48 -17.14
C ASN A 129 15.68 -15.16 -17.14
N LEU A 130 14.39 -15.20 -16.81
CA LEU A 130 13.53 -14.02 -16.73
C LEU A 130 13.31 -13.59 -15.27
N SER A 131 13.39 -12.29 -15.02
CA SER A 131 13.11 -11.70 -13.71
C SER A 131 11.95 -10.71 -13.82
N LEU A 132 11.06 -10.73 -12.82
CA LEU A 132 9.94 -9.80 -12.68
C LEU A 132 9.88 -9.29 -11.25
N GLY A 133 9.83 -7.96 -11.09
CA GLY A 133 9.58 -7.31 -9.81
C GLY A 133 8.23 -6.60 -9.81
N LEU A 134 7.40 -6.87 -8.79
CA LEU A 134 6.19 -6.12 -8.50
C LEU A 134 6.40 -5.37 -7.18
N PHE A 135 6.75 -4.09 -7.30
CA PHE A 135 7.21 -3.28 -6.18
C PHE A 135 6.18 -2.24 -5.74
N ARG A 136 6.25 -1.86 -4.46
CA ARG A 136 5.54 -0.70 -3.92
C ARG A 136 6.50 0.16 -3.13
N SER A 137 6.55 1.45 -3.45
CA SER A 137 7.32 2.44 -2.71
C SER A 137 6.38 3.29 -1.88
N ASP A 138 6.59 3.33 -0.57
CA ASP A 138 5.70 4.00 0.37
C ASP A 138 6.32 5.33 0.83
N TYR A 139 5.50 6.38 0.88
CA TYR A 139 5.94 7.75 1.09
C TYR A 139 5.10 8.49 2.13
N LEU A 140 5.74 9.40 2.86
CA LEU A 140 5.09 10.42 3.68
C LEU A 140 5.44 11.81 3.19
N VAL A 141 4.52 12.76 3.36
CA VAL A 141 4.78 14.17 3.06
C VAL A 141 5.52 14.79 4.24
N HIS A 142 6.69 15.35 3.96
CA HIS A 142 7.44 16.16 4.88
C HIS A 142 7.34 17.63 4.44
N GLN A 143 7.09 18.51 5.41
CA GLN A 143 7.16 19.95 5.23
C GLN A 143 8.41 20.45 5.96
N ASP A 144 9.31 21.10 5.24
CA ASP A 144 10.52 21.69 5.81
C ASP A 144 10.23 23.02 6.54
N GLU A 145 11.28 23.60 7.12
CA GLU A 145 11.22 24.85 7.88
C GLU A 145 10.78 26.03 7.00
N GLU A 146 11.08 25.99 5.70
CA GLU A 146 10.65 26.98 4.70
C GLU A 146 9.21 26.76 4.18
N GLY A 147 8.54 25.71 4.66
CA GLY A 147 7.15 25.39 4.29
C GLY A 147 7.00 24.65 2.95
N GLN A 148 8.08 24.23 2.32
CA GLN A 148 8.04 23.42 1.10
C GLN A 148 7.69 21.97 1.45
N ARG A 149 6.82 21.38 0.62
CA ARG A 149 6.35 20.01 0.79
C ARG A 149 7.04 19.07 -0.19
N GLN A 150 7.57 17.99 0.33
CA GLN A 150 8.24 16.94 -0.45
C GLN A 150 7.86 15.56 0.06
N VAL A 151 7.89 14.56 -0.81
CA VAL A 151 7.78 13.18 -0.37
C VAL A 151 9.11 12.70 0.20
N LYS A 152 9.05 11.95 1.30
CA LYS A 152 10.16 11.16 1.83
C LYS A 152 9.75 9.69 1.80
N GLN A 153 10.63 8.86 1.24
CA GLN A 153 10.41 7.41 1.20
C GLN A 153 10.50 6.86 2.61
N VAL A 154 9.53 6.03 2.98
CA VAL A 154 9.51 5.28 4.25
C VAL A 154 10.09 3.90 4.04
N GLU A 155 9.60 3.19 3.02
CA GLU A 155 10.05 1.84 2.70
C GLU A 155 9.85 1.52 1.21
N PHE A 156 10.57 0.49 0.75
CA PHE A 156 10.39 -0.09 -0.57
C PHE A 156 10.09 -1.58 -0.45
N ASN A 157 8.84 -1.95 -0.71
CA ASN A 157 8.35 -3.31 -0.62
C ASN A 157 8.68 -4.10 -1.89
N THR A 158 9.55 -5.10 -1.76
CA THR A 158 10.01 -5.97 -2.85
C THR A 158 9.31 -7.33 -2.89
N ILE A 159 8.60 -7.70 -1.81
CA ILE A 159 7.85 -8.95 -1.67
C ILE A 159 6.43 -8.67 -1.17
N ALA A 160 5.46 -9.44 -1.68
CA ALA A 160 4.06 -9.39 -1.25
C ALA A 160 3.45 -7.97 -1.20
N ALA A 161 3.78 -7.14 -2.19
CA ALA A 161 3.24 -5.78 -2.36
C ALA A 161 1.71 -5.81 -2.49
N SER A 162 1.04 -5.69 -1.34
CA SER A 162 -0.41 -5.88 -1.20
C SER A 162 -1.21 -4.62 -1.58
N PHE A 163 -2.54 -4.75 -1.55
CA PHE A 163 -3.53 -3.69 -1.77
C PHE A 163 -3.65 -3.10 -3.18
N GLY A 164 -2.90 -3.58 -4.19
CA GLY A 164 -3.05 -3.08 -5.57
C GLY A 164 -4.49 -3.18 -6.12
N GLY A 165 -5.18 -4.29 -5.84
CA GLY A 165 -6.59 -4.46 -6.23
C GLY A 165 -7.56 -3.62 -5.39
N LEU A 166 -7.38 -3.63 -4.06
CA LEU A 166 -8.26 -2.92 -3.12
C LEU A 166 -8.16 -1.40 -3.26
N SER A 167 -6.97 -0.84 -3.46
CA SER A 167 -6.78 0.61 -3.63
C SER A 167 -7.46 1.16 -4.89
N SER A 168 -7.47 0.37 -5.96
CA SER A 168 -8.19 0.70 -7.20
C SER A 168 -9.70 0.78 -6.94
N GLN A 169 -10.24 -0.18 -6.18
CA GLN A 169 -11.66 -0.18 -5.80
C GLN A 169 -12.01 0.96 -4.84
N THR A 170 -11.17 1.26 -3.83
CA THR A 170 -11.36 2.42 -2.95
C THR A 170 -11.38 3.73 -3.73
N SER A 171 -10.54 3.86 -4.77
CA SER A 171 -10.54 5.04 -5.64
C SER A 171 -11.85 5.17 -6.42
N LEU A 172 -12.46 4.07 -6.86
CA LEU A 172 -13.76 4.05 -7.51
C LEU A 172 -14.90 4.37 -6.54
N LEU A 173 -14.84 3.82 -5.33
CA LEU A 173 -15.79 4.12 -4.25
C LEU A 173 -15.85 5.62 -3.95
N HIS A 174 -14.69 6.26 -3.76
CA HIS A 174 -14.66 7.70 -3.46
C HIS A 174 -15.15 8.53 -4.64
N LYS A 175 -14.91 8.11 -5.89
CA LYS A 175 -15.53 8.78 -7.05
C LYS A 175 -17.05 8.63 -7.02
N TYR A 176 -17.57 7.43 -6.77
CA TYR A 176 -19.00 7.18 -6.72
C TYR A 176 -19.71 7.97 -5.61
N SER A 177 -19.10 8.03 -4.42
CA SER A 177 -19.74 8.60 -3.23
C SER A 177 -19.76 10.13 -3.19
N TYR A 178 -19.00 10.79 -4.08
CA TYR A 178 -18.78 12.24 -4.07
C TYR A 178 -19.05 12.94 -5.41
N HIS A 179 -19.60 12.22 -6.39
CA HIS A 179 -20.13 12.78 -7.64
C HIS A 179 -21.66 12.88 -7.59
#